data_AF-A0A0B1RP10-F1
#
_entry.id   AF-A0A0B1RP10-F1
#
_cell.length_a   1.000
_cell.length_b   1.000
_cell.length_c   1.000
_cell.angle_alpha   90.00
_cell.angle_beta   90.00
_cell.angle_gamma   90.00
#
_symmetry.space_group_name_H-M   'P 1'
#
loop_
_entity.id
_entity.type
_entity.pdbx_description
1 polymer ?
#
loop_
_entity_poly.entity_id
_entity_poly.type
_entity_poly.pdbx_seq_one_letter_code
_entity_poly.pdbx_strand_id
1 'polypeptide(L)'
;YPFLIAGITSTLSTFLIPIAARTGLVTLLIVRFFQGLAYSADFAAIGLVCVRWAPLSELAIYIALLTSFTPISAIVTNAISGLVGYLL
;
A
#
# COMPACT_ATOMS: atom_id res chain seq x y z
N TYR A 1 11.76 -12.01 8.72
CA TYR A 1 11.09 -10.73 9.04
C TYR A 1 10.63 -10.02 7.75
N PRO A 2 9.85 -10.68 6.87
CA PRO A 2 9.51 -10.14 5.55
C PRO A 2 8.59 -8.90 5.63
N PHE A 3 7.60 -8.89 6.51
CA PHE A 3 6.65 -7.77 6.64
C PHE A 3 7.30 -6.49 7.17
N LEU A 4 8.27 -6.60 8.07
CA LEU A 4 9.00 -5.45 8.58
C LEU A 4 9.86 -4.81 7.48
N ILE A 5 10.56 -5.63 6.68
CA ILE A 5 11.33 -5.13 5.53
C ILE A 5 10.38 -4.44 4.55
N ALA A 6 9.25 -5.07 4.21
CA ALA A 6 8.27 -4.49 3.31
C ALA A 6 7.75 -3.14 3.83
N GLY A 7 7.45 -3.04 5.14
CA GLY A 7 7.05 -1.77 5.78
C GLY A 7 8.13 -0.69 5.66
N ILE A 8 9.38 -1.01 6.00
CA ILE A 8 10.50 -0.06 5.90
C ILE A 8 10.72 0.37 4.44
N THR A 9 10.71 -0.57 3.50
CA THR A 9 10.82 -0.28 2.06
C THR A 9 9.69 0.63 1.59
N SER A 10 8.45 0.37 2.00
CA SER A 10 7.30 1.22 1.66
C SER A 10 7.48 2.65 2.16
N THR A 11 7.86 2.83 3.43
CA THR A 11 8.09 4.15 4.02
C THR A 11 9.22 4.91 3.33
N LEU A 12 10.35 4.26 3.08
CA LEU A 12 11.48 4.88 2.38
C LEU A 12 11.11 5.26 0.95
N SER A 13 10.43 4.38 0.21
CA SER A 13 9.96 4.69 -1.13
C SER A 13 9.01 5.89 -1.13
N THR A 14 8.03 5.96 -0.21
CA THR A 14 7.11 7.11 -0.10
C THR A 14 7.86 8.41 0.17
N PHE A 15 8.81 8.39 1.10
CA PHE A 15 9.59 9.58 1.45
C PHE A 15 10.42 10.12 0.27
N LEU A 16 10.89 9.24 -0.61
CA LEU A 16 11.68 9.60 -1.78
C LEU A 16 10.87 10.09 -2.98
N ILE A 17 9.54 9.88 -3.01
CA ILE A 17 8.66 10.32 -4.12
C ILE A 17 8.82 11.79 -4.50
N PRO A 18 8.78 12.78 -3.58
CA PRO A 18 8.87 14.20 -3.97
C PRO A 18 10.22 14.56 -4.61
N ILE A 19 11.30 13.89 -4.19
CA ILE A 19 12.64 14.10 -4.76
C ILE A 19 12.69 13.45 -6.15
N ALA A 20 12.25 12.20 -6.27
CA ALA A 20 12.22 11.47 -7.52
C ALA A 20 11.34 12.15 -8.59
N ALA A 21 10.22 12.76 -8.18
CA ALA A 21 9.35 13.54 -9.05
C ALA A 21 10.05 14.74 -9.71
N ARG A 22 11.08 15.30 -9.06
CA ARG A 22 11.86 16.42 -9.61
C ARG A 22 13.04 15.97 -10.48
N THR A 23 13.57 14.77 -10.24
CA THR A 23 14.75 14.25 -10.96
C THR A 23 14.39 13.67 -12.34
N GLY A 24 13.19 13.11 -12.49
CA GLY A 24 12.69 12.62 -13.78
C GLY A 24 11.86 11.33 -13.68
N LEU A 25 11.22 10.97 -14.80
CA LEU A 25 10.27 9.85 -14.86
C LEU A 25 10.90 8.50 -14.47
N VAL A 26 12.11 8.22 -14.95
CA VAL A 26 12.77 6.91 -14.71
C VAL A 26 13.00 6.69 -13.21
N THR A 27 13.52 7.69 -12.50
CA THR A 27 13.73 7.63 -11.04
C THR A 27 12.41 7.44 -10.30
N LEU A 28 11.34 8.14 -10.73
CA LEU A 28 10.01 7.98 -10.15
C LEU A 28 9.46 6.56 -10.37
N LEU A 29 9.65 5.96 -11.55
CA LEU A 29 9.23 4.59 -11.84
C LEU A 29 9.98 3.56 -10.97
N ILE A 30 11.29 3.75 -10.76
CA ILE A 30 12.08 2.88 -9.88
C ILE A 30 11.55 2.93 -8.45
N VAL A 31 11.32 4.12 -7.89
CA VAL A 31 10.78 4.27 -6.54
C VAL A 31 9.38 3.66 -6.42
N ARG A 32 8.53 3.84 -7.44
CA ARG A 32 7.18 3.24 -7.51
C ARG A 32 7.20 1.73 -7.64
N PHE A 33 8.19 1.17 -8.32
CA PHE A 33 8.37 -0.28 -8.41
C PHE A 33 8.63 -0.89 -7.04
N PHE A 34 9.57 -0.34 -6.26
CA PHE A 34 9.85 -0.81 -4.90
C PHE A 34 8.65 -0.65 -3.96
N GLN A 35 7.92 0.45 -4.09
CA GLN A 35 6.67 0.66 -3.35
C GLN A 35 5.62 -0.40 -3.70
N GLY A 36 5.48 -0.76 -4.97
CA GLY A 36 4.60 -1.85 -5.41
C GLY A 36 5.02 -3.23 -4.88
N LEU A 37 6.33 -3.51 -4.83
CA LEU A 37 6.84 -4.74 -4.20
C LEU A 37 6.48 -4.80 -2.72
N ALA A 38 6.63 -3.69 -1.98
CA ALA A 38 6.25 -3.63 -0.58
C ALA A 38 4.74 -3.86 -0.39
N TYR A 39 3.90 -3.25 -1.24
CA TYR A 39 2.45 -3.44 -1.24
C TYR A 39 2.03 -4.90 -1.50
N SER A 40 2.77 -5.62 -2.36
CA SER A 40 2.47 -7.03 -2.62
C SER A 40 2.60 -7.93 -1.38
N ALA A 41 3.47 -7.55 -0.43
CA ALA A 41 3.66 -8.29 0.81
C ALA A 41 2.40 -8.28 1.69
N ASP A 42 1.55 -7.26 1.56
CA ASP A 42 0.28 -7.17 2.30
C ASP A 42 -0.66 -8.31 1.92
N PHE A 43 -0.74 -8.68 0.63
CA PHE A 43 -1.56 -9.81 0.18
C PHE A 43 -1.04 -11.16 0.71
N ALA A 44 0.28 -11.32 0.82
CA ALA A 44 0.86 -12.49 1.46
C ALA A 44 0.54 -12.54 2.96
N ALA A 45 0.55 -11.39 3.64
CA ALA A 45 0.14 -11.28 5.04
C ALA A 45 -1.32 -11.67 5.23
N ILE A 46 -2.22 -11.13 4.39
CA ILE A 46 -3.65 -11.47 4.39
C ILE A 46 -3.83 -12.98 4.24
N GLY A 47 -3.17 -13.61 3.26
CA GLY A 47 -3.23 -15.06 3.07
C GLY A 47 -2.80 -15.87 4.30
N LEU A 48 -1.70 -15.48 4.95
CA LEU A 48 -1.23 -16.15 6.17
C LEU A 48 -2.18 -15.99 7.36
N VAL A 49 -2.74 -14.79 7.54
CA VAL A 49 -3.69 -14.52 8.63
C VAL A 49 -4.98 -15.31 8.40
N CYS A 50 -5.50 -15.33 7.18
CA CYS A 50 -6.70 -16.06 6.81
C CYS A 50 -6.62 -17.56 7.13
N VAL A 51 -5.47 -18.21 6.87
CA VAL A 51 -5.27 -19.64 7.17
C VAL A 51 -5.36 -19.93 8.67
N ARG A 52 -5.03 -18.97 9.54
CA ARG A 52 -4.97 -19.18 11.00
C ARG A 52 -6.18 -18.66 11.77
N TRP A 53 -6.90 -17.67 11.24
CA TRP A 53 -7.90 -16.91 12.01
C TRP A 53 -9.33 -17.05 11.50
N ALA A 54 -9.55 -17.53 10.26
CA ALA A 54 -10.89 -17.65 9.69
C ALA A 54 -11.30 -19.11 9.50
N PRO A 55 -12.48 -19.54 9.99
CA PRO A 55 -13.08 -20.81 9.58
C PRO A 55 -13.44 -20.77 8.08
N LEU A 56 -13.36 -21.92 7.41
CA LEU A 56 -13.47 -22.01 5.94
C LEU A 56 -14.80 -21.47 5.39
N SER A 57 -15.88 -21.50 6.19
CA SER A 57 -17.20 -20.97 5.86
C SER A 57 -17.24 -19.44 5.75
N GLU A 58 -16.41 -18.72 6.52
CA GLU A 58 -16.42 -17.25 6.62
C GLU A 58 -15.17 -16.60 5.97
N LEU A 59 -14.30 -17.41 5.36
CA LEU A 59 -13.03 -16.98 4.78
C LEU A 59 -13.21 -15.85 3.75
N ALA A 60 -14.23 -15.94 2.90
CA ALA A 60 -14.50 -14.94 1.87
C ALA A 60 -14.84 -13.56 2.46
N ILE A 61 -15.69 -13.53 3.49
CA ILE A 61 -16.06 -12.29 4.19
C ILE A 61 -14.85 -11.72 4.92
N TYR A 62 -14.03 -12.58 5.52
CA TYR A 62 -12.81 -12.16 6.21
C TYR A 62 -11.77 -11.55 5.26
N ILE A 63 -11.53 -12.16 4.09
CA ILE A 63 -10.66 -11.60 3.04
C ILE A 63 -11.24 -10.28 2.51
N ALA A 64 -12.55 -10.19 2.29
CA ALA A 64 -13.20 -8.97 1.83
C ALA A 64 -12.99 -7.81 2.80
N LEU A 65 -13.10 -8.06 4.11
CA LEU A 65 -12.80 -7.08 5.14
C LEU A 65 -11.33 -6.67 5.14
N LEU A 66 -10.40 -7.63 5.09
CA LEU A 66 -8.96 -7.35 5.08
C LEU A 66 -8.50 -6.59 3.83
N THR A 67 -9.12 -6.83 2.67
CA THR A 67 -8.79 -6.17 1.39
C THR A 67 -9.47 -4.82 1.20
N SER A 68 -10.47 -4.48 2.03
CA SER A 68 -11.16 -3.18 1.99
C SER A 68 -10.25 -1.98 2.30
N PHE A 69 -9.05 -2.20 2.86
CA PHE A 69 -8.08 -1.15 3.13
C PHE A 69 -7.71 -0.33 1.88
N THR A 70 -7.67 -0.94 0.69
CA THR A 70 -7.28 -0.28 -0.55
C THR A 70 -8.28 0.82 -0.97
N PRO A 71 -9.59 0.52 -1.16
CA PRO A 71 -10.56 1.55 -1.48
C PRO A 71 -10.72 2.58 -0.36
N ILE A 72 -10.64 2.18 0.91
CA ILE A 72 -10.70 3.12 2.05
C ILE A 72 -9.53 4.11 2.00
N SER A 73 -8.31 3.61 1.80
CA SER A 73 -7.10 4.44 1.66
C SER A 73 -7.22 5.40 0.47
N ALA A 74 -7.75 4.94 -0.66
CA ALA A 74 -7.96 5.78 -1.83
C ALA A 74 -8.97 6.91 -1.58
N ILE A 75 -10.09 6.63 -0.89
CA ILE A 75 -11.09 7.65 -0.54
C ILE A 75 -10.44 8.76 0.30
N VAL A 76 -9.69 8.39 1.34
CA VAL A 76 -9.03 9.35 2.24
C VAL A 76 -7.93 10.11 1.49
N THR A 77 -7.05 9.41 0.78
CA THR A 77 -5.89 10.03 0.11
C THR A 77 -6.32 10.97 -1.01
N ASN A 78 -7.33 10.59 -1.80
CA ASN A 78 -7.84 11.44 -2.88
C ASN A 78 -8.57 12.67 -2.34
N ALA A 79 -9.36 12.53 -1.26
CA ALA A 79 -10.02 13.66 -0.62
C ALA A 79 -9.00 14.70 -0.12
N ILE A 80 -7.94 14.24 0.56
CA ILE A 80 -6.88 15.12 1.05
C ILE A 80 -6.09 15.74 -0.12
N SER A 81 -5.73 14.95 -1.13
CA SER A 81 -4.99 15.44 -2.30
C SER A 81 -5.78 16.49 -3.06
N GLY A 82 -7.10 16.30 -3.20
CA GLY A 82 -8.00 17.29 -3.82
C GLY A 82 -8.09 18.58 -3.01
N LEU A 83 -8.17 18.50 -1.67
CA LEU A 83 -8.17 19.68 -0.81
C LEU A 83 -6.85 20.45 -0.90
N VAL A 84 -5.71 19.75 -0.85
CA VAL A 84 -4.39 20.38 -0.97
C VAL A 84 -4.20 21.01 -2.36
N GLY A 85 -4.65 20.33 -3.42
CA GLY A 85 -4.60 20.86 -4.77
C GLY A 85 -5.55 22.03 -5.04
N TYR A 86 -6.61 22.21 -4.25
CA TYR A 86 -7.48 23.39 -4.31
C TYR A 86 -6.88 24.60 -3.59
N LEU A 87 -6.07 24.37 -2.55
CA LEU A 87 -5.50 25.42 -1.70
C LEU A 87 -4.17 26.00 -2.21
N LEU A 88 -3.49 25.31 -3.14
CA LEU A 88 -2.21 25.70 -3.74
C LEU A 88 -2.39 26.13 -5.20
#